data_AF-B2HKI9-F1
#
_entry.id   AF-B2HKI9-F1
#
_cell.length_a   1.000
_cell.length_b   1.000
_cell.length_c   1.000
_cell.angle_alpha   90.00
_cell.angle_beta   90.00
_cell.angle_gamma   90.00
#
_symmetry.space_group_name_H-M   'P 1'
#
loop_
_entity.id
_entity.type
_entity.pdbx_description
1 polymer ?
#
loop_
_entity_poly.entity_id
_entity_poly.type
_entity_poly.pdbx_seq_one_letter_code
_entity_poly.pdbx_strand_id
1 'polypeptide(L)'
;MAFRIGMNIAAWVLCAGAVVGAPPVQAAPGAVLPPIPSTGGGPIIGGGDEAAQSRIARQLTSVGNADVQEGDGADAASFIMDSARVADSRLASAFVPLQRALGCQKVNTSFGARAYRRSDGGWGGAMLVIAESATSDMQALTGCIRSVWPAATAGGSNAMCAHGWTYPTSGQDHRPETYHILLAGTAADFCAKFDEDYANFATNWP
;
A
#
# COMPACT_ATOMS: atom_id res chain seq x y z
N MET A 1 -15.03 -51.37 47.01
CA MET A 1 -16.45 -50.99 46.96
C MET A 1 -16.61 -49.60 47.55
N ALA A 2 -17.05 -48.63 46.76
CA ALA A 2 -17.87 -47.47 47.18
C ALA A 2 -18.01 -46.50 46.00
N PHE A 3 -19.07 -46.68 45.21
CA PHE A 3 -19.65 -45.63 44.38
C PHE A 3 -20.48 -44.73 45.29
N ARG A 4 -20.31 -43.41 45.23
CA ARG A 4 -21.43 -42.45 45.42
C ARG A 4 -21.24 -41.20 44.57
N ILE A 5 -22.30 -40.95 43.82
CA ILE A 5 -22.58 -39.82 42.93
C ILE A 5 -22.92 -38.59 43.79
N GLY A 6 -22.35 -37.44 43.44
CA GLY A 6 -22.66 -36.15 44.04
C GLY A 6 -22.86 -35.10 42.95
N MET A 7 -24.11 -34.68 42.78
CA MET A 7 -24.64 -33.67 41.87
C MET A 7 -23.90 -32.33 42.01
N ASN A 8 -23.38 -31.74 40.93
CA ASN A 8 -22.86 -30.36 40.93
C ASN A 8 -23.89 -29.42 40.29
N ILE A 9 -24.43 -28.54 41.13
CA ILE A 9 -25.34 -27.45 40.78
C ILE A 9 -24.51 -26.19 40.47
N ALA A 10 -24.82 -25.59 39.33
CA ALA A 10 -24.66 -24.21 38.87
C ALA A 10 -23.75 -23.21 39.65
N ALA A 11 -22.85 -22.56 38.92
CA ALA A 11 -22.63 -21.12 38.97
C ALA A 11 -21.95 -20.64 37.68
N TRP A 12 -22.73 -20.06 36.76
CA TRP A 12 -22.22 -19.22 35.68
C TRP A 12 -21.79 -17.89 36.29
N VAL A 13 -20.48 -17.62 36.31
CA VAL A 13 -19.96 -16.28 36.64
C VAL A 13 -19.48 -15.65 35.33
N LEU A 14 -20.24 -14.67 34.86
CA LEU A 14 -19.81 -13.70 33.86
C LEU A 14 -18.65 -12.88 34.44
N CYS A 15 -17.45 -13.05 33.89
CA CYS A 15 -16.37 -12.09 34.06
C CYS A 15 -16.33 -11.16 32.85
N ALA A 16 -17.00 -10.02 32.96
CA ALA A 16 -16.72 -8.84 32.17
C ALA A 16 -15.36 -8.29 32.60
N GLY A 17 -14.29 -8.78 31.97
CA GLY A 17 -12.95 -8.22 32.13
C GLY A 17 -12.79 -7.02 31.22
N ALA A 18 -12.67 -5.84 31.82
CA ALA A 18 -12.36 -4.58 31.16
C ALA A 18 -11.12 -4.74 30.26
N VAL A 19 -11.27 -4.43 28.98
CA VAL A 19 -10.16 -4.24 28.03
C VAL A 19 -9.48 -2.93 28.43
N VAL A 20 -8.60 -3.00 29.44
CA VAL A 20 -7.68 -1.92 29.77
C VAL A 20 -6.78 -1.76 28.56
N GLY A 21 -6.83 -0.59 27.94
CA GLY A 21 -6.10 -0.26 26.72
C GLY A 21 -4.65 -0.73 26.81
N ALA A 22 -4.27 -1.57 25.86
CA ALA A 22 -2.86 -1.81 25.60
C ALA A 22 -2.20 -0.44 25.39
N PRO A 23 -1.05 -0.15 26.01
CA PRO A 23 -0.31 1.05 25.67
C PRO A 23 -0.04 1.01 24.16
N PRO A 24 -0.10 2.14 23.43
CA PRO A 24 0.40 2.15 22.07
C PRO A 24 1.82 1.63 22.13
N VAL A 25 2.09 0.55 21.37
CA VAL A 25 3.46 0.10 21.16
C VAL A 25 4.14 1.27 20.48
N GLN A 26 4.93 2.00 21.26
CA GLN A 26 5.79 3.04 20.74
C GLN A 26 6.72 2.35 19.74
N ALA A 27 6.73 2.82 18.50
CA ALA A 27 7.68 2.36 17.50
C ALA A 27 9.07 2.28 18.15
N ALA A 28 9.72 1.12 18.06
CA ALA A 28 11.03 0.91 18.65
C ALA A 28 11.97 2.05 18.22
N PRO A 29 12.71 2.70 19.15
CA PRO A 29 13.57 3.80 18.80
C PRO A 29 14.72 3.28 17.94
N GLY A 30 14.68 3.56 16.62
CA GLY A 30 15.81 3.30 15.72
C GLY A 30 15.45 2.91 14.29
N ALA A 31 14.22 2.47 14.01
CA ALA A 31 13.79 2.08 12.67
C ALA A 31 12.82 3.12 12.10
N VAL A 32 13.33 4.28 11.70
CA VAL A 32 12.51 5.36 11.15
C VAL A 32 12.59 5.28 9.63
N LEU A 33 11.42 5.29 8.95
CA LEU A 33 11.38 5.42 7.50
C LEU A 33 12.07 6.71 7.06
N PRO A 34 12.81 6.70 5.93
CA PRO A 34 13.48 7.90 5.43
C PRO A 34 12.46 9.03 5.18
N PRO A 35 12.84 10.30 5.35
CA PRO A 35 11.97 11.40 4.93
C PRO A 35 11.72 11.33 3.42
N ILE A 36 10.53 11.74 2.99
CA ILE A 36 10.25 11.86 1.56
C ILE A 36 10.97 13.12 1.07
N PRO A 37 11.85 13.02 0.06
CA PRO A 37 12.46 14.21 -0.54
C PRO A 37 11.36 15.09 -1.16
N SER A 38 11.53 16.40 -1.15
CA SER A 38 10.60 17.34 -1.77
C SER A 38 11.35 18.11 -2.84
N THR A 39 11.54 17.46 -3.99
CA THR A 39 12.26 18.06 -5.12
C THR A 39 11.32 18.73 -6.12
N GLY A 40 10.01 18.46 -6.02
CA GLY A 40 9.01 19.04 -6.92
C GLY A 40 9.05 18.45 -8.33
N GLY A 41 9.58 17.22 -8.48
CA GLY A 41 9.77 16.54 -9.77
C GLY A 41 8.49 16.12 -10.51
N GLY A 42 7.31 16.45 -9.97
CA GLY A 42 6.02 16.07 -10.53
C GLY A 42 5.66 14.60 -10.27
N PRO A 43 4.45 14.17 -10.67
CA PRO A 43 3.89 12.91 -10.19
C PRO A 43 4.32 11.64 -10.94
N ILE A 44 5.04 11.78 -12.05
CA ILE A 44 5.30 10.70 -13.00
C ILE A 44 6.78 10.34 -13.08
N ILE A 45 7.05 9.05 -13.14
CA ILE A 45 8.35 8.44 -13.37
C ILE A 45 8.38 7.94 -14.82
N GLY A 46 9.40 8.34 -15.59
CA GLY A 46 9.65 7.81 -16.94
C GLY A 46 9.18 8.70 -18.11
N GLY A 47 8.68 9.91 -17.83
CA GLY A 47 8.19 10.83 -18.86
C GLY A 47 6.83 10.40 -19.44
N GLY A 48 6.45 10.89 -20.62
CA GLY A 48 5.17 10.59 -21.27
C GLY A 48 4.48 11.85 -21.80
N ASP A 49 3.34 11.71 -22.49
CA ASP A 49 2.56 12.88 -22.91
C ASP A 49 1.91 13.59 -21.72
N GLU A 50 1.93 14.92 -21.69
CA GLU A 50 1.42 15.74 -20.57
C GLU A 50 -0.03 15.41 -20.20
N ALA A 51 -0.85 15.00 -21.19
CA ALA A 51 -2.23 14.62 -20.97
C ALA A 51 -2.33 13.29 -20.21
N ALA A 52 -1.56 12.26 -20.56
CA ALA A 52 -1.48 10.99 -19.84
C ALA A 52 -0.88 11.18 -18.45
N GLN A 53 0.15 12.00 -18.33
CA GLN A 53 0.73 12.35 -17.04
C GLN A 53 -0.31 13.00 -16.11
N SER A 54 -1.10 13.95 -16.61
CA SER A 54 -2.18 14.58 -15.85
C SER A 54 -3.30 13.60 -15.48
N ARG A 55 -3.60 12.63 -16.34
CA ARG A 55 -4.61 11.60 -16.08
C ARG A 55 -4.15 10.61 -15.00
N ILE A 56 -2.91 10.15 -15.08
CA ILE A 56 -2.28 9.29 -14.07
C ILE A 56 -2.17 10.02 -12.73
N ALA A 57 -1.77 11.29 -12.74
CA ALA A 57 -1.66 12.11 -11.53
C ALA A 57 -3.00 12.23 -10.78
N ARG A 58 -4.14 12.27 -11.48
CA ARG A 58 -5.47 12.28 -10.86
C ARG A 58 -5.83 10.98 -10.16
N GLN A 59 -5.20 9.87 -10.52
CA GLN A 59 -5.38 8.59 -9.85
C GLN A 59 -4.47 8.44 -8.62
N LEU A 60 -3.46 9.30 -8.46
CA LEU A 60 -2.70 9.37 -7.22
C LEU A 60 -3.57 10.04 -6.16
N THR A 61 -4.22 9.22 -5.35
CA THR A 61 -5.06 9.68 -4.24
C THR A 61 -4.22 10.43 -3.22
N SER A 62 -4.71 11.53 -2.66
CA SER A 62 -4.06 12.19 -1.51
C SER A 62 -4.82 11.80 -0.25
N VAL A 63 -4.11 11.57 0.85
CA VAL A 63 -4.72 11.35 2.17
C VAL A 63 -5.18 12.67 2.77
N GLY A 64 -4.63 13.82 2.33
CA GLY A 64 -5.06 15.16 2.73
C GLY A 64 -4.89 15.46 4.21
N ASN A 65 -4.04 14.69 4.90
CA ASN A 65 -3.77 14.83 6.32
C ASN A 65 -2.42 15.56 6.53
N ALA A 66 -2.43 16.66 7.28
CA ALA A 66 -1.24 17.45 7.57
C ALA A 66 -0.14 16.67 8.33
N ASP A 67 -0.53 15.62 9.05
CA ASP A 67 0.39 14.74 9.77
C ASP A 67 1.05 13.68 8.87
N VAL A 68 0.67 13.63 7.58
CA VAL A 68 1.22 12.71 6.59
C VAL A 68 2.03 13.50 5.57
N GLN A 69 3.32 13.19 5.48
CA GLN A 69 4.16 13.66 4.39
C GLN A 69 3.82 12.88 3.13
N GLU A 70 3.55 13.60 2.04
CA GLU A 70 3.32 13.03 0.71
C GLU A 70 4.39 13.54 -0.25
N GLY A 71 4.79 12.72 -1.21
CA GLY A 71 5.66 13.14 -2.31
C GLY A 71 5.44 12.24 -3.51
N ASP A 72 5.62 12.80 -4.71
CA ASP A 72 5.18 12.18 -5.94
C ASP A 72 6.34 11.88 -6.91
N GLY A 73 6.07 11.02 -7.88
CA GLY A 73 6.97 10.67 -8.98
C GLY A 73 8.36 10.25 -8.50
N ALA A 74 9.38 11.02 -8.87
CA ALA A 74 10.77 10.73 -8.51
C ALA A 74 11.01 10.72 -6.99
N ASP A 75 10.32 11.60 -6.25
CA ASP A 75 10.46 11.66 -4.80
C ASP A 75 9.90 10.39 -4.14
N ALA A 76 8.75 9.92 -4.65
CA ALA A 76 8.16 8.65 -4.23
C ALA A 76 9.05 7.46 -4.58
N ALA A 77 9.64 7.44 -5.77
CA ALA A 77 10.55 6.39 -6.21
C ALA A 77 11.78 6.31 -5.30
N SER A 78 12.41 7.44 -5.01
CA SER A 78 13.54 7.52 -4.08
C SER A 78 13.15 7.02 -2.70
N PHE A 79 12.00 7.47 -2.16
CA PHE A 79 11.50 6.99 -0.88
C PHE A 79 11.29 5.46 -0.86
N ILE A 80 10.71 4.86 -1.91
CA ILE A 80 10.54 3.40 -2.01
C ILE A 80 11.91 2.70 -2.01
N MET A 81 12.86 3.21 -2.80
CA MET A 81 14.19 2.62 -2.93
C MET A 81 14.99 2.68 -1.62
N ASP A 82 14.89 3.79 -0.90
CA ASP A 82 15.56 3.99 0.39
C ASP A 82 14.87 3.19 1.50
N SER A 83 13.53 3.19 1.51
CA SER A 83 12.73 2.43 2.49
C SER A 83 12.94 0.93 2.37
N ALA A 84 13.13 0.41 1.15
CA ALA A 84 13.47 -1.00 0.92
C ALA A 84 14.89 -1.39 1.39
N ARG A 85 15.73 -0.41 1.76
CA ARG A 85 17.14 -0.60 2.18
C ARG A 85 17.38 -0.26 3.65
N VAL A 86 16.34 0.11 4.40
CA VAL A 86 16.49 0.39 5.84
C VAL A 86 16.93 -0.86 6.59
N ALA A 87 17.63 -0.67 7.71
CA ALA A 87 18.15 -1.77 8.51
C ALA A 87 17.05 -2.65 9.13
N ASP A 88 15.86 -2.09 9.35
CA ASP A 88 14.70 -2.84 9.82
C ASP A 88 14.11 -3.67 8.68
N SER A 89 14.35 -4.98 8.76
CA SER A 89 13.91 -5.94 7.75
C SER A 89 12.39 -6.02 7.60
N ARG A 90 11.62 -5.68 8.65
CA ARG A 90 10.16 -5.66 8.59
C ARG A 90 9.69 -4.42 7.83
N LEU A 91 10.26 -3.25 8.07
CA LEU A 91 9.94 -2.06 7.28
C LEU A 91 10.40 -2.22 5.82
N ALA A 92 11.63 -2.69 5.63
CA ALA A 92 12.20 -2.89 4.31
C ALA A 92 11.36 -3.84 3.45
N SER A 93 10.92 -4.97 4.02
CA SER A 93 10.15 -5.96 3.27
C SER A 93 8.79 -5.47 2.78
N ALA A 94 8.27 -4.35 3.32
CA ALA A 94 7.00 -3.75 2.85
C ALA A 94 7.18 -3.07 1.49
N PHE A 95 8.38 -2.52 1.26
CA PHE A 95 8.71 -1.76 0.05
C PHE A 95 9.42 -2.58 -1.01
N VAL A 96 9.95 -3.77 -0.68
CA VAL A 96 10.62 -4.67 -1.64
C VAL A 96 9.74 -4.99 -2.88
N PRO A 97 8.44 -5.30 -2.75
CA PRO A 97 7.59 -5.55 -3.91
C PRO A 97 7.48 -4.33 -4.83
N LEU A 98 7.30 -3.14 -4.26
CA LEU A 98 7.23 -1.88 -5.01
C LEU A 98 8.57 -1.54 -5.67
N GLN A 99 9.68 -1.70 -4.96
CA GLN A 99 11.02 -1.53 -5.52
C GLN A 99 11.25 -2.44 -6.73
N ARG A 100 10.80 -3.70 -6.66
CA ARG A 100 10.91 -4.63 -7.78
C ARG A 100 9.95 -4.27 -8.92
N ALA A 101 8.73 -3.83 -8.61
CA ALA A 101 7.77 -3.35 -9.60
C ALA A 101 8.28 -2.11 -10.36
N LEU A 102 8.93 -1.17 -9.68
CA LEU A 102 9.64 -0.05 -10.31
C LEU A 102 10.74 -0.54 -11.26
N GLY A 103 11.48 -1.59 -10.86
CA GLY A 103 12.49 -2.24 -11.71
C GLY A 103 11.92 -2.95 -12.95
N CYS A 104 10.63 -3.26 -12.99
CA CYS A 104 9.96 -3.85 -14.15
C CYS A 104 9.65 -2.82 -15.25
N GLN A 105 9.85 -1.52 -14.98
CA GLN A 105 9.61 -0.44 -15.94
C GLN A 105 10.55 -0.58 -17.15
N LYS A 106 9.98 -0.65 -18.36
CA LYS A 106 10.74 -0.59 -19.62
C LYS A 106 10.89 0.87 -20.07
N VAL A 107 11.79 1.10 -21.03
CA VAL A 107 11.95 2.41 -21.68
C VAL A 107 10.59 2.88 -22.24
N ASN A 108 10.15 4.08 -21.87
CA ASN A 108 8.87 4.72 -22.23
C ASN A 108 7.60 4.22 -21.50
N THR A 109 7.71 3.42 -20.45
CA THR A 109 6.55 3.18 -19.58
C THR A 109 6.42 4.31 -18.58
N SER A 110 5.23 4.90 -18.42
CA SER A 110 5.00 6.00 -17.48
C SER A 110 4.32 5.50 -16.20
N PHE A 111 4.95 5.68 -15.03
CA PHE A 111 4.36 5.32 -13.74
C PHE A 111 4.03 6.57 -12.94
N GLY A 112 2.80 6.68 -12.46
CA GLY A 112 2.50 7.55 -11.34
C GLY A 112 3.01 6.92 -10.07
N ALA A 113 3.65 7.71 -9.21
CA ALA A 113 4.04 7.22 -7.90
C ALA A 113 3.71 8.27 -6.85
N ARG A 114 3.25 7.82 -5.68
CA ARG A 114 3.09 8.64 -4.49
C ARG A 114 3.56 7.87 -3.28
N ALA A 115 4.41 8.49 -2.47
CA ALA A 115 4.83 8.00 -1.18
C ALA A 115 4.07 8.71 -0.07
N TYR A 116 3.88 8.00 1.05
CA TYR A 116 3.21 8.48 2.23
C TYR A 116 4.03 8.10 3.46
N ARG A 117 4.23 9.06 4.35
CA ARG A 117 4.96 8.85 5.60
C ARG A 117 4.29 9.63 6.71
N ARG A 118 3.78 8.94 7.72
CA ARG A 118 3.22 9.60 8.90
C ARG A 118 4.35 10.23 9.72
N SER A 119 4.13 11.45 10.18
CA SER A 119 5.11 12.26 10.91
C SER A 119 5.54 11.65 12.26
N ASP A 120 4.65 10.87 12.87
CA ASP A 120 4.91 10.10 14.10
C ASP A 120 5.71 8.79 13.87
N GLY A 121 6.00 8.45 12.61
CA GLY A 121 6.69 7.22 12.22
C GLY A 121 5.87 5.94 12.39
N GLY A 122 4.58 6.03 12.71
CA GLY A 122 3.74 4.86 13.00
C GLY A 122 3.38 4.04 11.77
N TRP A 123 3.32 4.65 10.59
CA TRP A 123 3.27 3.94 9.31
C TRP A 123 3.85 4.76 8.15
N GLY A 124 4.26 4.04 7.12
CA GLY A 124 4.51 4.61 5.79
C GLY A 124 4.11 3.61 4.72
N GLY A 125 3.90 4.12 3.51
CA GLY A 125 3.49 3.33 2.37
C GLY A 125 3.72 4.08 1.08
N ALA A 126 3.47 3.40 -0.02
CA ALA A 126 3.52 4.01 -1.32
C ALA A 126 2.51 3.36 -2.27
N MET A 127 2.12 4.16 -3.26
CA MET A 127 1.20 3.84 -4.31
C MET A 127 1.91 4.01 -5.65
N LEU A 128 1.76 3.02 -6.53
CA LEU A 128 2.13 3.13 -7.93
C LEU A 128 0.86 3.01 -8.78
N VAL A 129 0.75 3.87 -9.78
CA VAL A 129 -0.32 3.88 -10.77
C VAL A 129 0.29 3.69 -12.14
N ILE A 130 -0.25 2.75 -12.89
CA ILE A 130 0.20 2.40 -14.23
C ILE A 130 -0.99 2.55 -15.15
N ALA A 131 -0.90 3.46 -16.11
CA ALA A 131 -1.91 3.53 -17.18
C ALA A 131 -1.62 2.46 -18.23
N GLU A 132 -2.65 1.68 -18.57
CA GLU A 132 -2.56 0.69 -19.65
C GLU A 132 -2.20 1.37 -20.99
N SER A 133 -2.76 2.56 -21.25
CA SER A 133 -2.48 3.35 -22.46
C SER A 133 -1.01 3.80 -22.60
N ALA A 134 -0.32 3.99 -21.46
CA ALA A 134 1.05 4.46 -21.40
C ALA A 134 2.07 3.31 -21.29
N THR A 135 1.59 2.06 -21.42
CA THR A 135 2.41 0.85 -21.33
C THR A 135 2.34 0.08 -22.64
N SER A 136 3.46 0.03 -23.37
CA SER A 136 3.51 -0.64 -24.68
C SER A 136 3.29 -2.15 -24.63
N ASP A 137 3.58 -2.79 -23.49
CA ASP A 137 3.53 -4.25 -23.32
C ASP A 137 3.09 -4.60 -21.89
N MET A 138 1.77 -4.52 -21.66
CA MET A 138 1.16 -4.81 -20.37
C MET A 138 1.35 -6.27 -19.93
N GLN A 139 1.47 -7.21 -20.87
CA GLN A 139 1.62 -8.62 -20.55
C GLN A 139 3.01 -8.91 -19.95
N ALA A 140 4.07 -8.37 -20.55
CA ALA A 140 5.41 -8.51 -19.98
C ALA A 140 5.53 -7.78 -18.63
N LEU A 141 4.91 -6.60 -18.49
CA LEU A 141 4.91 -5.85 -17.24
C LEU A 141 4.19 -6.64 -16.13
N THR A 142 2.98 -7.14 -16.42
CA THR A 142 2.21 -7.97 -15.49
C THR A 142 3.00 -9.22 -15.10
N GLY A 143 3.61 -9.91 -16.07
CA GLY A 143 4.46 -11.08 -15.79
C GLY A 143 5.64 -10.77 -14.87
N CYS A 144 6.31 -9.63 -15.07
CA CYS A 144 7.40 -9.19 -14.22
C CYS A 144 6.92 -8.89 -12.80
N ILE A 145 5.86 -8.07 -12.65
CA ILE A 145 5.33 -7.68 -11.34
C ILE A 145 4.79 -8.91 -10.60
N ARG A 146 4.03 -9.78 -11.27
CA ARG A 146 3.49 -11.01 -10.66
C ARG A 146 4.56 -11.95 -10.10
N SER A 147 5.75 -11.96 -10.70
CA SER A 147 6.87 -12.78 -10.21
C SER A 147 7.47 -12.29 -8.88
N VAL A 148 7.21 -11.03 -8.53
CA VAL A 148 7.77 -10.36 -7.34
C VAL A 148 6.70 -9.93 -6.33
N TRP A 149 5.44 -9.88 -6.75
CA TRP A 149 4.33 -9.41 -5.93
C TRP A 149 3.90 -10.49 -4.93
N PRO A 150 3.74 -10.17 -3.64
CA PRO A 150 3.28 -11.13 -2.65
C PRO A 150 1.82 -11.52 -2.93
N ALA A 151 1.45 -12.74 -2.54
CA ALA A 151 0.05 -13.13 -2.51
C ALA A 151 -0.72 -12.24 -1.53
N ALA A 152 -1.98 -11.91 -1.88
CA ALA A 152 -2.86 -11.15 -1.01
C ALA A 152 -2.93 -11.81 0.38
N THR A 153 -2.51 -11.09 1.41
CA THR A 153 -2.51 -11.58 2.79
C THR A 153 -3.76 -11.08 3.48
N ALA A 154 -4.57 -11.99 4.04
CA ALA A 154 -5.71 -11.64 4.86
C ALA A 154 -5.21 -10.96 6.16
N GLY A 155 -5.52 -9.68 6.34
CA GLY A 155 -4.88 -8.80 7.31
C GLY A 155 -5.25 -9.05 8.78
N GLY A 156 -4.28 -8.82 9.66
CA GLY A 156 -4.47 -8.38 11.04
C GLY A 156 -3.97 -6.95 11.21
N SER A 157 -4.27 -6.29 12.33
CA SER A 157 -4.05 -4.84 12.56
C SER A 157 -2.60 -4.32 12.45
N ASN A 158 -1.60 -5.21 12.44
CA ASN A 158 -0.17 -4.89 12.27
C ASN A 158 0.47 -5.61 11.06
N ALA A 159 -0.35 -6.21 10.19
CA ALA A 159 0.14 -6.87 9.00
C ALA A 159 0.57 -5.81 7.99
N MET A 160 1.74 -5.99 7.40
CA MET A 160 2.12 -5.22 6.21
C MET A 160 1.15 -5.56 5.10
N CYS A 161 0.84 -4.57 4.27
CA CYS A 161 -0.17 -4.72 3.23
C CYS A 161 0.48 -4.54 1.87
N ALA A 162 0.06 -5.36 0.92
CA ALA A 162 0.47 -5.30 -0.47
C ALA A 162 -0.73 -5.73 -1.33
N HIS A 163 -1.40 -4.75 -1.90
CA HIS A 163 -2.62 -4.93 -2.68
C HIS A 163 -2.39 -4.38 -4.07
N GLY A 164 -3.05 -4.99 -5.05
CA GLY A 164 -3.08 -4.42 -6.37
C GLY A 164 -4.45 -4.58 -7.00
N TRP A 165 -4.77 -3.58 -7.82
CA TRP A 165 -6.11 -3.34 -8.31
C TRP A 165 -6.05 -2.93 -9.76
N THR A 166 -6.99 -3.42 -10.57
CA THR A 166 -7.27 -2.92 -11.90
C THR A 166 -8.54 -2.09 -11.83
N TYR A 167 -8.40 -0.78 -12.03
CA TYR A 167 -9.47 0.20 -11.94
C TYR A 167 -9.81 0.75 -13.32
N PRO A 168 -10.98 0.43 -13.89
CA PRO A 168 -11.46 1.06 -15.11
C PRO A 168 -12.08 2.43 -14.81
N THR A 169 -11.73 3.48 -15.57
CA THR A 169 -12.51 4.73 -15.51
C THR A 169 -13.82 4.57 -16.29
N SER A 170 -14.90 4.16 -15.62
CA SER A 170 -16.25 4.21 -16.18
C SER A 170 -16.89 5.59 -15.93
N GLY A 171 -16.35 6.63 -16.59
CA GLY A 171 -16.89 7.99 -16.56
C GLY A 171 -17.14 8.52 -17.97
N GLN A 172 -18.42 8.75 -18.28
CA GLN A 172 -19.15 9.31 -19.45
C GLN A 172 -18.46 9.83 -20.75
N ASP A 173 -17.15 10.02 -20.84
CA ASP A 173 -16.49 10.58 -22.03
C ASP A 173 -15.43 9.64 -22.63
N HIS A 174 -15.90 8.60 -23.31
CA HIS A 174 -15.37 8.00 -24.54
C HIS A 174 -13.86 7.70 -24.70
N ARG A 175 -13.11 7.41 -23.63
CA ARG A 175 -12.08 6.35 -23.64
C ARG A 175 -12.03 5.69 -22.26
N PRO A 176 -12.42 4.40 -22.12
CA PRO A 176 -12.18 3.68 -20.87
C PRO A 176 -10.67 3.46 -20.76
N GLU A 177 -10.00 4.26 -19.94
CA GLU A 177 -8.60 4.04 -19.59
C GLU A 177 -8.56 3.14 -18.37
N THR A 178 -7.80 2.04 -18.47
CA THR A 178 -7.57 1.13 -17.37
C THR A 178 -6.31 1.56 -16.62
N TYR A 179 -6.41 1.60 -15.30
CA TYR A 179 -5.27 1.85 -14.43
C TYR A 179 -5.00 0.62 -13.59
N HIS A 180 -3.72 0.25 -13.49
CA HIS A 180 -3.25 -0.76 -12.56
C HIS A 180 -2.59 -0.05 -11.38
N ILE A 181 -3.10 -0.32 -10.20
CA ILE A 181 -2.71 0.32 -8.95
C ILE A 181 -2.01 -0.72 -8.10
N LEU A 182 -0.86 -0.37 -7.56
CA LEU A 182 -0.11 -1.17 -6.60
C LEU A 182 0.06 -0.36 -5.33
N LEU A 183 -0.36 -0.91 -4.21
CA LEU A 183 -0.28 -0.31 -2.89
C LEU A 183 0.55 -1.23 -2.02
N ALA A 184 1.57 -0.68 -1.36
CA ALA A 184 2.21 -1.40 -0.26
C ALA A 184 2.52 -0.46 0.90
N GLY A 185 2.41 -0.99 2.12
CA GLY A 185 2.63 -0.21 3.33
C GLY A 185 3.03 -1.06 4.53
N THR A 186 3.62 -0.39 5.51
CA THR A 186 4.14 -1.00 6.72
C THR A 186 3.05 -1.35 7.73
N ALA A 187 1.81 -0.90 7.50
CA ALA A 187 0.66 -1.12 8.36
C ALA A 187 -0.62 -1.29 7.55
N ALA A 188 -1.54 -2.10 8.06
CA ALA A 188 -2.79 -2.44 7.38
C ALA A 188 -3.79 -1.28 7.31
N ASP A 189 -3.72 -0.34 8.27
CA ASP A 189 -4.55 0.86 8.29
C ASP A 189 -4.31 1.76 7.07
N PHE A 190 -3.07 1.82 6.58
CA PHE A 190 -2.72 2.48 5.34
C PHE A 190 -3.51 1.89 4.16
N CYS A 191 -3.39 0.59 3.89
CA CYS A 191 -4.07 -0.01 2.74
C CYS A 191 -5.59 -0.08 2.92
N ALA A 192 -6.10 -0.29 4.13
CA ALA A 192 -7.54 -0.37 4.38
C ALA A 192 -8.30 0.87 3.87
N LYS A 193 -7.72 2.06 4.06
CA LYS A 193 -8.31 3.31 3.55
C LYS A 193 -8.45 3.30 2.03
N PHE A 194 -7.44 2.80 1.31
CA PHE A 194 -7.48 2.75 -0.16
C PHE A 194 -8.32 1.57 -0.65
N ASP A 195 -8.30 0.44 0.04
CA ASP A 195 -9.06 -0.75 -0.31
C ASP A 195 -10.57 -0.50 -0.23
N GLU A 196 -11.06 0.33 0.72
CA GLU A 196 -12.46 0.77 0.75
C GLU A 196 -12.87 1.51 -0.53
N ASP A 197 -11.99 2.35 -1.08
CA ASP A 197 -12.22 3.10 -2.31
C ASP A 197 -12.20 2.19 -3.55
N TYR A 198 -11.36 1.14 -3.56
CA TYR A 198 -11.19 0.25 -4.71
C TYR A 198 -12.09 -0.99 -4.71
N ALA A 199 -12.52 -1.50 -3.55
CA ALA A 199 -13.17 -2.80 -3.44
C ALA A 199 -14.47 -2.95 -4.26
N ASN A 200 -15.18 -1.85 -4.51
CA ASN A 200 -16.46 -1.88 -5.24
C ASN A 200 -16.32 -1.64 -6.75
N PHE A 201 -15.15 -1.17 -7.20
CA PHE A 201 -14.97 -0.63 -8.55
C PHE A 201 -13.74 -1.19 -9.27
N ALA A 202 -12.86 -1.91 -8.56
CA ALA A 202 -11.65 -2.51 -9.10
C ALA A 202 -11.69 -4.05 -9.02
N THR A 203 -10.88 -4.69 -9.85
CA THR A 203 -10.60 -6.14 -9.78
C THR A 203 -9.18 -6.37 -9.26
N ASN A 204 -8.95 -7.48 -8.53
CA ASN A 204 -7.61 -7.82 -8.04
C ASN A 204 -6.60 -8.00 -9.19
N TRP A 205 -5.38 -7.51 -8.99
CA TRP A 205 -4.23 -7.61 -9.90
C TRP A 205 -2.95 -7.44 -9.08
N PRO A 206 -1.76 -7.97 -9.44
CA PRO A 206 -1.41 -8.77 -10.61
C PRO A 206 -1.78 -10.27 -10.53
#